data_AF-A0A4R4VPP9-F1
#
_entry.id   AF-A0A4R4VPP9-F1
#
_cell.length_a   1.000
_cell.length_b   1.000
_cell.length_c   1.000
_cell.angle_alpha   90.00
_cell.angle_beta   90.00
_cell.angle_gamma   90.00
#
_symmetry.space_group_name_H-M   'P 1'
#
loop_
_entity.id
_entity.type
_entity.pdbx_description
1 polymer ?
#
loop_
_entity_poly.entity_id
_entity_poly.type
_entity_poly.pdbx_seq_one_letter_code
_entity_poly.pdbx_strand_id
1 'polypeptide(L)'
;MAAALALAAAMTALVATPLAAHAAPPTPQFGPAIEGYAPHQYQTTCDPTAKPGVLDFRDLLDRTYGTHTSGISRDCNSGGTSEHKEGRALDYHFNAADPPQNAQANDLLNWLLATDQYGNRNAMARRLGIMYIIWNRRIWQDGTWAAYNGASPHTDHIHFSFGWPGARRETSWWHPSGPRVGRVFWNLRAASGAWTGARLSDQGPVGSVAYAGGPDGSLHQFTLAGGRVHLNTRRPDGSWTGVRITDQGPVGAVAAAAGPDGELYQMTLAGGRVHLNIRNAAGAWSGARVSDQGPVSAIAAAVAPNGFFFQMTLRDGRVFVNIRHPNGVWDGAKVTDQGPVQTIAAAAGMSNQLHQLTLRDGKVHLNTRHANGSWTGARVSDHGPVSAVSAAAGPQGLHQITLSAGRAFHNLRRTDGSWSGARVFDNNGHIFAVAAGCNITSGDLHIATMIP
;
A
#
# COMPACT_ATOMS: atom_id res chain seq x y z
N MET A 1 77.01 -4.50 32.23
CA MET A 1 75.91 -5.09 31.42
C MET A 1 74.69 -5.18 32.32
N ALA A 2 73.66 -4.39 32.06
CA ALA A 2 72.45 -4.28 32.88
C ALA A 2 71.37 -5.25 32.36
N ALA A 3 70.72 -5.99 33.26
CA ALA A 3 69.56 -6.82 32.97
C ALA A 3 68.29 -6.03 33.34
N ALA A 4 67.40 -5.82 32.36
CA ALA A 4 66.11 -5.17 32.56
C ALA A 4 65.00 -6.23 32.72
N LEU A 5 64.31 -6.22 33.85
CA LEU A 5 63.04 -6.92 34.06
C LEU A 5 61.91 -6.10 33.40
N ALA A 6 61.20 -6.69 32.45
CA ALA A 6 59.97 -6.12 31.90
C ALA A 6 58.75 -6.69 32.65
N LEU A 7 58.01 -5.80 33.32
CA LEU A 7 56.73 -6.09 33.98
C LEU A 7 55.61 -5.97 32.93
N ALA A 8 54.93 -7.06 32.60
CA ALA A 8 53.76 -7.03 31.73
C ALA A 8 52.49 -6.76 32.56
N ALA A 9 51.92 -5.57 32.41
CA ALA A 9 50.62 -5.22 32.99
C ALA A 9 49.48 -5.80 32.13
N ALA A 10 48.70 -6.72 32.68
CA ALA A 10 47.49 -7.23 32.05
C ALA A 10 46.35 -6.21 32.21
N MET A 11 45.95 -5.55 31.11
CA MET A 11 44.73 -4.74 31.06
C MET A 11 43.53 -5.66 30.83
N THR A 12 42.68 -5.82 31.84
CA THR A 12 41.35 -6.41 31.72
C THR A 12 40.42 -5.39 31.04
N ALA A 13 40.08 -5.63 29.78
CA ALA A 13 39.05 -4.87 29.08
C ALA A 13 37.67 -5.28 29.62
N LEU A 14 36.97 -4.34 30.29
CA LEU A 14 35.54 -4.49 30.56
C LEU A 14 34.79 -4.42 29.21
N VAL A 15 34.24 -5.55 28.78
CA VAL A 15 33.26 -5.57 27.68
C VAL A 15 31.95 -5.03 28.25
N ALA A 16 31.63 -3.77 27.92
CA ALA A 16 30.29 -3.24 28.18
C ALA A 16 29.29 -3.98 27.28
N THR A 17 28.46 -4.84 27.88
CA THR A 17 27.31 -5.42 27.20
C THR A 17 26.34 -4.29 26.87
N PRO A 18 25.95 -4.05 25.60
CA PRO A 18 24.94 -3.06 25.29
C PRO A 18 23.63 -3.45 25.98
N LEU A 19 23.05 -2.53 26.74
CA LEU A 19 21.68 -2.63 27.22
C LEU A 19 20.79 -2.90 25.99
N ALA A 20 20.00 -3.97 26.05
CA ALA A 20 19.00 -4.23 25.03
C ALA A 20 18.11 -2.98 24.91
N ALA A 21 18.08 -2.37 23.72
CA ALA A 21 17.10 -1.33 23.43
C ALA A 21 15.71 -1.96 23.64
N HIS A 22 14.86 -1.30 24.43
CA HIS A 22 13.47 -1.71 24.55
C HIS A 22 12.84 -1.66 23.16
N ALA A 23 12.00 -2.65 22.85
CA ALA A 23 11.34 -2.71 21.56
C ALA A 23 10.19 -1.69 21.53
N ALA A 24 10.28 -0.72 20.62
CA ALA A 24 9.17 0.16 20.30
C ALA A 24 7.87 -0.61 20.01
N PRO A 25 6.69 0.00 20.21
CA PRO A 25 5.42 -0.68 20.00
C PRO A 25 5.31 -1.31 18.60
N PRO A 26 4.74 -2.52 18.48
CA PRO A 26 4.48 -3.15 17.20
C PRO A 26 3.69 -2.21 16.27
N THR A 27 4.26 -1.88 15.12
CA THR A 27 3.72 -0.87 14.21
C THR A 27 3.14 -1.54 12.97
N PRO A 28 1.83 -1.36 12.66
CA PRO A 28 1.26 -1.81 11.40
C PRO A 28 1.97 -1.17 10.19
N GLN A 29 1.90 -1.83 9.04
CA GLN A 29 2.28 -1.14 7.81
C GLN A 29 1.21 -0.11 7.44
N PHE A 30 1.64 1.05 6.99
CA PHE A 30 0.77 2.15 6.59
C PHE A 30 1.12 2.66 5.19
N GLY A 31 0.14 3.25 4.50
CA GLY A 31 0.36 4.05 3.29
C GLY A 31 0.90 5.46 3.60
N PRO A 32 1.23 6.26 2.58
CA PRO A 32 1.83 7.59 2.74
C PRO A 32 0.89 8.63 3.36
N ALA A 33 -0.43 8.46 3.22
CA ALA A 33 -1.41 9.39 3.76
C ALA A 33 -1.59 9.22 5.28
N ILE A 34 -1.54 10.33 6.01
CA ILE A 34 -1.77 10.42 7.45
C ILE A 34 -2.60 11.66 7.81
N GLU A 35 -3.21 11.64 8.99
CA GLU A 35 -3.94 12.77 9.56
C GLU A 35 -3.01 13.98 9.77
N GLY A 36 -3.56 15.21 9.77
CA GLY A 36 -2.85 16.37 10.34
C GLY A 36 -2.56 16.20 11.83
N TYR A 37 -2.00 17.23 12.48
CA TYR A 37 -2.03 17.28 13.94
C TYR A 37 -3.47 17.40 14.42
N ALA A 38 -3.83 16.65 15.48
CA ALA A 38 -5.17 16.73 16.04
C ALA A 38 -5.36 18.11 16.70
N PRO A 39 -6.41 18.85 16.34
CA PRO A 39 -6.62 20.20 16.85
C PRO A 39 -6.88 20.18 18.36
N HIS A 40 -6.45 21.22 19.07
CA HIS A 40 -6.75 21.38 20.48
C HIS A 40 -8.26 21.55 20.69
N GLN A 41 -8.88 20.62 21.40
CA GLN A 41 -10.29 20.60 21.76
C GLN A 41 -10.39 20.45 23.28
N TYR A 42 -10.93 21.47 23.94
CA TYR A 42 -11.28 21.40 25.35
C TYR A 42 -12.49 20.48 25.55
N GLN A 43 -12.58 19.89 26.74
CA GLN A 43 -13.78 19.18 27.15
C GLN A 43 -15.03 20.07 27.09
N THR A 44 -16.08 19.58 26.43
CA THR A 44 -17.37 20.29 26.29
C THR A 44 -18.55 19.49 26.81
N THR A 45 -18.39 18.17 26.98
CA THR A 45 -19.41 17.29 27.56
C THR A 45 -18.85 16.49 28.72
N CYS A 46 -19.71 15.75 29.43
CA CYS A 46 -19.23 14.71 30.34
C CYS A 46 -19.81 13.35 29.92
N ASP A 47 -18.92 12.49 29.44
CA ASP A 47 -19.16 11.08 29.17
C ASP A 47 -17.86 10.34 29.53
N PRO A 48 -17.67 9.98 30.82
CA PRO A 48 -16.41 9.46 31.31
C PRO A 48 -16.15 8.03 30.84
N THR A 49 -17.05 7.42 30.06
CA THR A 49 -16.85 6.09 29.48
C THR A 49 -15.58 6.07 28.65
N ALA A 50 -14.63 5.19 29.00
CA ALA A 50 -13.36 5.05 28.28
C ALA A 50 -13.61 4.85 26.78
N LYS A 51 -12.99 5.69 25.95
CA LYS A 51 -13.20 5.64 24.51
C LYS A 51 -12.35 4.52 23.89
N PRO A 52 -12.87 3.84 22.86
CA PRO A 52 -12.29 2.59 22.37
C PRO A 52 -10.84 2.72 21.87
N GLY A 53 -10.47 3.85 21.26
CA GLY A 53 -9.09 4.09 20.84
C GLY A 53 -8.11 4.29 22.01
N VAL A 54 -8.59 4.84 23.13
CA VAL A 54 -7.76 5.03 24.34
C VAL A 54 -7.53 3.71 25.06
N LEU A 55 -8.55 2.84 25.13
CA LEU A 55 -8.42 1.48 25.65
C LEU A 55 -7.39 0.68 24.85
N ASP A 56 -7.49 0.69 23.53
CA ASP A 56 -6.56 -0.05 22.67
C ASP A 56 -5.13 0.49 22.75
N PHE A 57 -4.97 1.80 22.92
CA PHE A 57 -3.66 2.40 23.11
C PHE A 57 -3.05 1.97 24.45
N ARG A 58 -3.80 1.99 25.55
CA ARG A 58 -3.36 1.41 26.84
C ARG A 58 -2.94 -0.05 26.66
N ASP A 59 -3.77 -0.86 25.99
CA ASP A 59 -3.49 -2.29 25.79
C ASP A 59 -2.29 -2.54 24.86
N LEU A 60 -1.98 -1.61 23.96
CA LEU A 60 -0.73 -1.62 23.18
C LEU A 60 0.47 -1.37 24.09
N LEU A 61 0.40 -0.38 24.97
CA LEU A 61 1.47 -0.07 25.92
C LEU A 61 1.70 -1.24 26.89
N ASP A 62 0.63 -1.81 27.45
CA ASP A 62 0.72 -2.96 28.36
C ASP A 62 1.39 -4.17 27.71
N ARG A 63 1.10 -4.44 26.43
CA ARG A 63 1.75 -5.51 25.66
C ARG A 63 3.21 -5.21 25.35
N THR A 64 3.60 -3.94 25.25
CA THR A 64 4.94 -3.54 24.83
C THR A 64 5.88 -3.41 26.03
N TYR A 65 5.42 -2.78 27.11
CA TYR A 65 6.24 -2.41 28.28
C TYR A 65 5.88 -3.17 29.56
N GLY A 66 4.82 -4.00 29.52
CA GLY A 66 4.25 -4.67 30.68
C GLY A 66 3.06 -3.89 31.25
N THR A 67 2.21 -4.55 32.04
CA THR A 67 1.01 -3.92 32.61
C THR A 67 1.37 -2.88 33.66
N HIS A 68 0.97 -1.63 33.43
CA HIS A 68 1.21 -0.52 34.35
C HIS A 68 -0.11 0.03 34.91
N THR A 69 -0.03 0.72 36.05
CA THR A 69 -1.16 1.51 36.55
C THR A 69 -1.54 2.56 35.52
N SER A 70 -2.82 2.63 35.17
CA SER A 70 -3.33 3.58 34.20
C SER A 70 -4.70 4.13 34.57
N GLY A 71 -4.99 5.36 34.15
CA GLY A 71 -6.24 6.07 34.43
C GLY A 71 -6.79 6.73 33.18
N ILE A 72 -8.03 6.39 32.80
CA ILE A 72 -8.71 6.98 31.63
C ILE A 72 -9.82 7.95 32.06
N SER A 73 -10.59 7.58 33.06
CA SER A 73 -11.85 8.25 33.39
C SER A 73 -11.75 9.05 34.69
N ARG A 74 -12.45 10.19 34.74
CA ARG A 74 -12.71 10.95 35.97
C ARG A 74 -14.18 11.30 36.08
N ASP A 75 -14.68 11.41 37.31
CA ASP A 75 -16.06 11.81 37.58
C ASP A 75 -16.34 13.23 37.06
N CYS A 76 -17.56 13.44 36.55
CA CYS A 76 -17.99 14.73 35.99
C CYS A 76 -17.84 15.90 36.98
N ASN A 77 -18.09 15.63 38.25
CA ASN A 77 -18.07 16.63 39.33
C ASN A 77 -16.65 16.86 39.90
N SER A 78 -15.64 16.15 39.39
CA SER A 78 -14.25 16.27 39.87
C SER A 78 -13.52 17.40 39.17
N GLY A 79 -13.28 18.51 39.89
CA GLY A 79 -12.42 19.61 39.45
C GLY A 79 -12.82 20.25 38.11
N GLY A 80 -11.90 21.02 37.52
CA GLY A 80 -12.11 21.80 36.28
C GLY A 80 -12.27 20.99 34.99
N THR A 81 -12.06 21.64 33.85
CA THR A 81 -12.15 21.05 32.51
C THR A 81 -11.08 19.97 32.32
N SER A 82 -11.47 18.79 31.84
CA SER A 82 -10.53 17.69 31.62
C SER A 82 -11.04 16.64 30.62
N GLU A 83 -10.16 16.23 29.72
CA GLU A 83 -10.38 15.17 28.74
C GLU A 83 -10.70 13.79 29.35
N HIS A 84 -10.30 13.55 30.61
CA HIS A 84 -10.68 12.33 31.34
C HIS A 84 -12.18 12.24 31.60
N LYS A 85 -12.89 13.37 31.63
CA LYS A 85 -14.37 13.41 31.77
C LYS A 85 -15.09 13.04 30.49
N GLU A 86 -14.37 12.95 29.37
CA GLU A 86 -14.87 12.49 28.07
C GLU A 86 -14.31 11.10 27.72
N GLY A 87 -13.54 10.47 28.63
CA GLY A 87 -12.91 9.18 28.42
C GLY A 87 -11.86 9.17 27.30
N ARG A 88 -11.37 10.35 26.90
CA ARG A 88 -10.42 10.52 25.77
C ARG A 88 -9.00 10.91 26.20
N ALA A 89 -8.68 10.73 27.47
CA ALA A 89 -7.33 10.91 28.01
C ALA A 89 -6.83 9.63 28.69
N LEU A 90 -5.52 9.50 28.81
CA LEU A 90 -4.84 8.39 29.46
C LEU A 90 -3.66 8.92 30.27
N ASP A 91 -3.70 8.68 31.58
CA ASP A 91 -2.53 8.75 32.46
C ASP A 91 -1.94 7.33 32.51
N TYR A 92 -0.70 7.14 32.04
CA TYR A 92 -0.02 5.83 32.02
C TYR A 92 1.29 5.89 32.80
N HIS A 93 1.44 5.05 33.82
CA HIS A 93 2.55 5.14 34.76
C HIS A 93 3.91 4.92 34.09
N PHE A 94 4.83 5.84 34.36
CA PHE A 94 6.27 5.75 34.13
C PHE A 94 6.93 6.70 35.14
N ASN A 95 7.94 6.26 35.86
CA ASN A 95 8.67 7.11 36.79
C ASN A 95 9.94 7.67 36.14
N ALA A 96 9.99 8.98 35.94
CA ALA A 96 11.13 9.68 35.32
C ALA A 96 12.42 9.56 36.13
N ALA A 97 12.32 9.32 37.44
CA ALA A 97 13.47 9.10 38.33
C ALA A 97 13.95 7.63 38.33
N ASP A 98 13.16 6.70 37.79
CA ASP A 98 13.55 5.30 37.63
C ASP A 98 14.22 5.10 36.25
N PRO A 99 15.51 4.73 36.18
CA PRO A 99 16.22 4.66 34.90
C PRO A 99 15.60 3.69 33.86
N PRO A 100 15.16 2.47 34.23
CA PRO A 100 14.46 1.58 33.31
C PRO A 100 13.15 2.17 32.77
N GLN A 101 12.28 2.70 33.62
CA GLN A 101 11.00 3.28 33.18
C GLN A 101 11.19 4.55 32.36
N ASN A 102 12.17 5.39 32.70
CA ASN A 102 12.51 6.56 31.90
C ASN A 102 13.04 6.16 30.51
N ALA A 103 13.79 5.07 30.40
CA ALA A 103 14.23 4.55 29.10
C ALA A 103 13.05 4.08 28.24
N GLN A 104 12.07 3.39 28.83
CA GLN A 104 10.83 2.96 28.15
C GLN A 104 9.96 4.15 27.73
N ALA A 105 9.80 5.16 28.60
CA ALA A 105 9.12 6.40 28.28
C ALA A 105 9.76 7.11 27.07
N ASN A 106 11.09 7.18 27.02
CA ASN A 106 11.81 7.77 25.90
C ASN A 106 11.67 6.95 24.61
N ASP A 107 11.67 5.62 24.70
CA ASP A 107 11.41 4.74 23.55
C ASP A 107 10.01 4.98 22.95
N LEU A 108 8.97 5.03 23.81
CA LEU A 108 7.61 5.34 23.40
C LEU A 108 7.50 6.72 22.73
N LEU A 109 8.09 7.76 23.34
CA LEU A 109 8.08 9.12 22.79
C LEU A 109 8.84 9.20 21.46
N ASN A 110 9.98 8.54 21.34
CA ASN A 110 10.74 8.48 20.09
C ASN A 110 9.93 7.79 18.99
N TRP A 111 9.24 6.70 19.30
CA TRP A 111 8.35 6.02 18.36
C TRP A 111 7.16 6.89 17.93
N LEU A 112 6.49 7.54 18.88
CA LEU A 112 5.37 8.44 18.61
C LEU A 112 5.76 9.60 17.69
N LEU A 113 6.95 10.17 17.92
CA LEU A 113 7.42 11.40 17.31
C LEU A 113 8.36 11.20 16.11
N ALA A 114 8.69 9.94 15.77
CA ALA A 114 9.54 9.62 14.63
C ALA A 114 8.94 10.11 13.29
N THR A 115 9.83 10.36 12.32
CA THR A 115 9.45 10.57 10.93
C THR A 115 9.30 9.21 10.25
N ASP A 116 8.17 8.95 9.59
CA ASP A 116 7.97 7.69 8.88
C ASP A 116 8.74 7.61 7.54
N GLN A 117 8.71 6.44 6.92
CA GLN A 117 9.37 6.17 5.63
C GLN A 117 8.88 7.04 4.46
N TYR A 118 7.77 7.77 4.62
CA TYR A 118 7.21 8.68 3.62
C TYR A 118 7.52 10.15 3.90
N GLY A 119 8.34 10.43 4.92
CA GLY A 119 8.72 11.79 5.30
C GLY A 119 7.71 12.48 6.22
N ASN A 120 6.70 11.77 6.72
CA ASN A 120 5.74 12.36 7.64
C ASN A 120 6.33 12.47 9.05
N ARG A 121 6.51 13.69 9.56
CA ARG A 121 6.95 13.94 10.94
C ARG A 121 5.88 13.58 11.96
N ASN A 122 6.31 13.13 13.15
CA ASN A 122 5.44 12.76 14.28
C ASN A 122 4.35 11.76 13.88
N ALA A 123 4.75 10.75 13.10
CA ALA A 123 3.82 9.94 12.32
C ALA A 123 2.83 9.20 13.21
N MET A 124 3.31 8.46 14.23
CA MET A 124 2.43 7.64 15.05
C MET A 124 1.53 8.49 15.96
N ALA A 125 2.03 9.61 16.50
CA ALA A 125 1.18 10.54 17.25
C ALA A 125 0.00 11.06 16.41
N ARG A 126 0.25 11.44 15.15
CA ARG A 126 -0.80 11.87 14.21
C ARG A 126 -1.75 10.74 13.84
N ARG A 127 -1.23 9.55 13.51
CA ARG A 127 -2.04 8.38 13.15
C ARG A 127 -2.91 7.89 14.29
N LEU A 128 -2.45 7.95 15.53
CA LEU A 128 -3.23 7.59 16.73
C LEU A 128 -4.25 8.69 17.10
N GLY A 129 -4.14 9.88 16.52
CA GLY A 129 -4.99 11.02 16.85
C GLY A 129 -4.68 11.65 18.22
N ILE A 130 -3.41 11.62 18.64
CA ILE A 130 -2.95 12.26 19.88
C ILE A 130 -2.93 13.78 19.68
N MET A 131 -3.64 14.49 20.55
CA MET A 131 -3.78 15.94 20.56
C MET A 131 -2.65 16.62 21.33
N TYR A 132 -2.29 16.09 22.50
CA TYR A 132 -1.10 16.52 23.23
C TYR A 132 -0.58 15.41 24.16
N ILE A 133 0.70 15.55 24.55
CA ILE A 133 1.39 14.65 25.49
C ILE A 133 2.03 15.50 26.59
N ILE A 134 1.93 15.10 27.86
CA ILE A 134 2.65 15.75 28.96
C ILE A 134 3.54 14.72 29.64
N TRP A 135 4.83 15.05 29.74
CA TRP A 135 5.83 14.20 30.38
C TRP A 135 6.92 15.05 31.00
N ASN A 136 7.26 14.75 32.26
CA ASN A 136 8.38 15.32 32.99
C ASN A 136 8.49 16.84 32.84
N ARG A 137 7.42 17.55 33.23
CA ARG A 137 7.30 19.02 33.20
C ARG A 137 7.38 19.65 31.80
N ARG A 138 7.09 18.87 30.75
CA ARG A 138 7.01 19.36 29.37
C ARG A 138 5.70 18.93 28.73
N ILE A 139 5.20 19.75 27.80
CA ILE A 139 4.03 19.44 26.98
C ILE A 139 4.43 19.44 25.51
N TRP A 140 4.07 18.39 24.80
CA TRP A 140 4.17 18.29 23.35
C TRP A 140 2.82 18.56 22.72
N GLN A 141 2.78 19.48 21.76
CA GLN A 141 1.60 19.81 20.97
C GLN A 141 2.03 20.39 19.62
N ASP A 142 1.28 20.07 18.56
CA ASP A 142 1.50 20.59 17.20
C ASP A 142 2.95 20.45 16.71
N GLY A 143 3.60 19.35 17.10
CA GLY A 143 4.95 19.00 16.69
C GLY A 143 6.08 19.66 17.49
N THR A 144 5.78 20.37 18.57
CA THR A 144 6.79 21.06 19.40
C THR A 144 6.64 20.77 20.89
N TRP A 145 7.76 20.78 21.62
CA TRP A 145 7.78 20.67 23.08
C TRP A 145 7.91 22.05 23.72
N ALA A 146 7.13 22.32 24.76
CA ALA A 146 7.21 23.51 25.60
C ALA A 146 7.31 23.13 27.09
N ALA A 147 7.65 24.09 27.95
CA ALA A 147 7.60 23.92 29.39
C ALA A 147 6.14 23.76 29.86
N TYR A 148 5.90 22.82 30.77
CA TYR A 148 4.60 22.60 31.40
C TYR A 148 4.66 22.99 32.87
N ASN A 149 3.78 23.91 33.27
CA ASN A 149 3.71 24.48 34.62
C ASN A 149 2.40 24.16 35.34
N GLY A 150 1.68 23.11 34.90
CA GLY A 150 0.46 22.66 35.58
C GLY A 150 0.74 22.04 36.95
N ALA A 151 -0.33 21.82 37.72
CA ALA A 151 -0.24 21.38 39.11
C ALA A 151 0.48 20.02 39.28
N SER A 152 0.22 19.07 38.37
CA SER A 152 0.95 17.80 38.32
C SER A 152 2.20 17.97 37.44
N PRO A 153 3.42 17.67 37.95
CA PRO A 153 4.62 17.76 37.13
C PRO A 153 4.76 16.60 36.12
N HIS A 154 3.88 15.59 36.15
CA HIS A 154 3.92 14.41 35.27
C HIS A 154 5.28 13.69 35.28
N THR A 155 5.86 13.53 36.47
CA THR A 155 7.14 12.84 36.69
C THR A 155 6.96 11.35 37.00
N ASP A 156 5.73 10.93 37.26
CA ASP A 156 5.32 9.58 37.67
C ASP A 156 4.33 8.93 36.69
N HIS A 157 3.97 9.63 35.61
CA HIS A 157 3.18 9.11 34.49
C HIS A 157 3.34 10.01 33.25
N ILE A 158 3.12 9.44 32.07
CA ILE A 158 2.88 10.22 30.86
C ILE A 158 1.37 10.42 30.74
N HIS A 159 0.95 11.66 30.49
CA HIS A 159 -0.43 11.98 30.15
C HIS A 159 -0.57 12.11 28.64
N PHE A 160 -1.57 11.44 28.07
CA PHE A 160 -1.97 11.54 26.67
C PHE A 160 -3.40 12.05 26.60
N SER A 161 -3.65 13.04 25.75
CA SER A 161 -5.00 13.45 25.38
C SER A 161 -5.23 13.22 23.89
N PHE A 162 -6.36 12.64 23.54
CA PHE A 162 -6.73 12.30 22.17
C PHE A 162 -7.75 13.30 21.63
N GLY A 163 -7.65 13.58 20.33
CA GLY A 163 -8.76 14.17 19.58
C GLY A 163 -9.87 13.15 19.38
N TRP A 164 -11.09 13.61 19.07
CA TRP A 164 -12.24 12.73 18.88
C TRP A 164 -12.01 11.58 17.87
N PRO A 165 -11.41 11.81 16.68
CA PRO A 165 -11.15 10.73 15.74
C PRO A 165 -10.24 9.63 16.31
N GLY A 166 -9.19 10.02 17.04
CA GLY A 166 -8.28 9.06 17.68
C GLY A 166 -8.98 8.25 18.77
N ALA A 167 -9.72 8.94 19.64
CA ALA A 167 -10.48 8.32 20.72
C ALA A 167 -11.55 7.33 20.22
N ARG A 168 -12.14 7.58 19.04
CA ARG A 168 -13.22 6.77 18.46
C ARG A 168 -12.77 5.71 17.46
N ARG A 169 -11.47 5.53 17.26
CA ARG A 169 -10.88 4.61 16.28
C ARG A 169 -11.11 4.99 14.80
N GLU A 170 -11.15 6.27 14.48
CA GLU A 170 -11.51 6.76 13.12
C GLU A 170 -10.28 7.17 12.28
N THR A 171 -9.09 7.18 12.87
CA THR A 171 -7.83 7.55 12.20
C THR A 171 -7.15 6.38 11.51
N SER A 172 -6.14 6.69 10.68
CA SER A 172 -5.38 5.72 9.89
C SER A 172 -4.66 4.65 10.70
N TRP A 173 -4.40 4.85 12.00
CA TRP A 173 -3.90 3.80 12.89
C TRP A 173 -4.86 2.61 13.00
N TRP A 174 -6.15 2.90 13.15
CA TRP A 174 -7.22 1.91 13.36
C TRP A 174 -7.72 1.30 12.05
N HIS A 175 -7.48 2.02 10.96
CA HIS A 175 -7.78 1.60 9.60
C HIS A 175 -6.50 1.63 8.77
N PRO A 176 -5.48 0.80 9.11
CA PRO A 176 -4.20 0.81 8.44
C PRO A 176 -4.41 0.54 6.96
N SER A 177 -4.19 1.57 6.15
CA SER A 177 -4.18 1.50 4.69
C SER A 177 -2.83 1.03 4.15
N GLY A 178 -2.03 0.33 4.96
CA GLY A 178 -0.80 -0.31 4.49
C GLY A 178 -1.07 -1.30 3.35
N PRO A 179 -0.05 -1.60 2.53
CA PRO A 179 -0.20 -2.61 1.51
C PRO A 179 -0.58 -3.93 2.20
N ARG A 180 -1.82 -4.37 2.01
CA ARG A 180 -2.23 -5.72 2.39
C ARG A 180 -1.28 -6.67 1.68
N VAL A 181 -0.63 -7.54 2.45
CA VAL A 181 0.21 -8.60 1.89
C VAL A 181 -0.49 -9.93 2.01
N GLY A 182 -0.14 -10.86 1.14
CA GLY A 182 -0.73 -12.20 1.18
C GLY A 182 -0.16 -13.14 0.13
N ARG A 183 -0.87 -14.24 -0.04
CA ARG A 183 -0.62 -15.27 -1.06
C ARG A 183 -1.26 -14.89 -2.38
N VAL A 184 -0.68 -15.34 -3.48
CA VAL A 184 -1.23 -15.17 -4.83
C VAL A 184 -1.81 -16.48 -5.32
N PHE A 185 -3.07 -16.45 -5.73
CA PHE A 185 -3.76 -17.57 -6.36
C PHE A 185 -3.97 -17.26 -7.83
N TRP A 186 -3.48 -18.14 -8.69
CA TRP A 186 -3.67 -18.11 -10.13
C TRP A 186 -4.90 -18.95 -10.53
N ASN A 187 -5.73 -18.40 -11.42
CA ASN A 187 -6.83 -19.11 -12.07
C ASN A 187 -6.79 -18.86 -13.57
N LEU A 188 -7.26 -19.83 -14.35
CA LEU A 188 -7.40 -19.74 -15.81
C LEU A 188 -8.86 -19.84 -16.19
N ARG A 189 -9.31 -18.91 -17.03
CA ARG A 189 -10.53 -19.03 -17.81
C ARG A 189 -10.14 -19.30 -19.25
N ALA A 190 -10.44 -20.49 -19.73
CA ALA A 190 -10.23 -20.85 -21.13
C ALA A 190 -11.11 -20.00 -22.06
N ALA A 191 -10.76 -19.93 -23.34
CA ALA A 191 -11.60 -19.28 -24.34
C ALA A 191 -13.03 -19.87 -24.40
N SER A 192 -13.23 -21.15 -24.11
CA SER A 192 -14.56 -21.75 -24.00
C SER A 192 -15.42 -21.16 -22.87
N GLY A 193 -14.79 -20.44 -21.92
CA GLY A 193 -15.40 -19.91 -20.71
C GLY A 193 -15.31 -20.82 -19.50
N ALA A 194 -14.70 -22.01 -19.64
CA ALA A 194 -14.44 -22.91 -18.53
C ALA A 194 -13.34 -22.37 -17.61
N TRP A 195 -13.51 -22.56 -16.30
CA TRP A 195 -12.54 -22.18 -15.27
C TRP A 195 -11.77 -23.41 -14.78
N THR A 196 -10.47 -23.27 -14.56
CA THR A 196 -9.63 -24.38 -14.04
C THR A 196 -9.66 -24.53 -12.52
N GLY A 197 -10.19 -23.53 -11.82
CA GLY A 197 -10.09 -23.40 -10.37
C GLY A 197 -8.80 -22.70 -9.94
N ALA A 198 -8.88 -21.94 -8.84
CA ALA A 198 -7.77 -21.17 -8.30
C ALA A 198 -6.72 -22.09 -7.66
N ARG A 199 -5.44 -21.82 -7.93
CA ARG A 199 -4.29 -22.57 -7.42
C ARG A 199 -3.23 -21.60 -6.92
N LEU A 200 -2.59 -21.94 -5.81
CA LEU A 200 -1.53 -21.13 -5.23
C LEU A 200 -0.36 -21.01 -6.21
N SER A 201 0.04 -19.77 -6.55
CA SER A 201 1.18 -19.48 -7.43
C SER A 201 2.31 -18.74 -6.72
N ASP A 202 2.04 -18.09 -5.58
CA ASP A 202 3.06 -17.45 -4.73
C ASP A 202 2.63 -17.52 -3.25
N GLN A 203 3.56 -17.90 -2.37
CA GLN A 203 3.33 -18.03 -0.93
C GLN A 203 3.35 -16.68 -0.20
N GLY A 204 3.79 -15.60 -0.85
CA GLY A 204 3.87 -14.29 -0.22
C GLY A 204 5.10 -14.09 0.67
N PRO A 205 5.18 -12.93 1.37
CA PRO A 205 4.16 -11.87 1.48
C PRO A 205 4.16 -10.91 0.27
N VAL A 206 3.22 -11.11 -0.67
CA VAL A 206 3.07 -10.26 -1.86
C VAL A 206 2.13 -9.10 -1.55
N GLY A 207 2.54 -7.86 -1.84
CA GLY A 207 1.70 -6.65 -1.68
C GLY A 207 0.97 -6.20 -2.94
N SER A 208 1.50 -6.53 -4.13
CA SER A 208 0.80 -6.33 -5.41
C SER A 208 1.26 -7.32 -6.46
N VAL A 209 0.40 -7.60 -7.44
CA VAL A 209 0.69 -8.52 -8.55
C VAL A 209 0.31 -7.87 -9.89
N ALA A 210 1.10 -8.14 -10.93
CA ALA A 210 0.78 -7.79 -12.31
C ALA A 210 0.98 -9.00 -13.24
N TYR A 211 0.07 -9.19 -14.19
CA TYR A 211 0.10 -10.30 -15.15
C TYR A 211 0.26 -9.78 -16.57
N ALA A 212 1.02 -10.51 -17.38
CA ALA A 212 1.10 -10.30 -18.83
C ALA A 212 1.02 -11.64 -19.54
N GLY A 213 0.04 -11.81 -20.44
CA GLY A 213 -0.10 -13.00 -21.28
C GLY A 213 0.74 -12.88 -22.54
N GLY A 214 1.78 -13.71 -22.67
CA GLY A 214 2.63 -13.75 -23.86
C GLY A 214 1.90 -14.38 -25.05
N PRO A 215 2.24 -14.01 -26.31
CA PRO A 215 1.59 -14.53 -27.51
C PRO A 215 1.80 -16.04 -27.72
N ASP A 216 2.85 -16.60 -27.10
CA ASP A 216 3.24 -18.02 -27.12
C ASP A 216 2.43 -18.92 -26.16
N GLY A 217 1.48 -18.35 -25.41
CA GLY A 217 0.71 -19.07 -24.39
C GLY A 217 1.30 -19.00 -22.99
N SER A 218 2.43 -18.31 -22.80
CA SER A 218 3.01 -18.11 -21.49
C SER A 218 2.26 -17.04 -20.68
N LEU A 219 2.34 -17.17 -19.36
CA LEU A 219 1.93 -16.13 -18.41
C LEU A 219 3.15 -15.64 -17.65
N HIS A 220 3.37 -14.33 -17.67
CA HIS A 220 4.38 -13.68 -16.84
C HIS A 220 3.71 -13.08 -15.60
N GLN A 221 4.04 -13.63 -14.43
CA GLN A 221 3.59 -13.15 -13.13
C GLN A 221 4.69 -12.30 -12.49
N PHE A 222 4.36 -11.03 -12.21
CA PHE A 222 5.20 -10.12 -11.44
C PHE A 222 4.61 -9.93 -10.05
N THR A 223 5.36 -10.28 -9.00
CA THR A 223 4.97 -10.07 -7.61
C THR A 223 5.86 -9.04 -6.94
N LEU A 224 5.24 -8.06 -6.28
CA LEU A 224 5.92 -7.05 -5.47
C LEU A 224 5.93 -7.52 -4.01
N ALA A 225 7.11 -7.81 -3.48
CA ALA A 225 7.30 -8.23 -2.09
C ALA A 225 8.50 -7.51 -1.49
N GLY A 226 8.31 -6.87 -0.33
CA GLY A 226 9.38 -6.15 0.37
C GLY A 226 10.08 -5.06 -0.47
N GLY A 227 9.34 -4.41 -1.38
CA GLY A 227 9.89 -3.39 -2.28
C GLY A 227 10.63 -3.93 -3.51
N ARG A 228 10.72 -5.25 -3.70
CA ARG A 228 11.36 -5.89 -4.86
C ARG A 228 10.34 -6.52 -5.80
N VAL A 229 10.63 -6.49 -7.10
CA VAL A 229 9.80 -7.14 -8.11
C VAL A 229 10.40 -8.49 -8.49
N HIS A 230 9.57 -9.53 -8.37
CA HIS A 230 9.88 -10.91 -8.68
C HIS A 230 9.09 -11.34 -9.91
N LEU A 231 9.75 -11.90 -10.91
CA LEU A 231 9.14 -12.47 -12.10
C LEU A 231 9.21 -13.99 -12.04
N ASN A 232 8.07 -14.65 -12.22
CA ASN A 232 7.98 -16.07 -12.52
C ASN A 232 7.13 -16.25 -13.78
N THR A 233 7.59 -17.08 -14.71
CA THR A 233 6.85 -17.34 -15.97
C THR A 233 6.28 -18.74 -15.95
N ARG A 234 4.97 -18.86 -16.15
CA ARG A 234 4.27 -20.11 -16.41
C ARG A 234 4.31 -20.38 -17.90
N ARG A 235 4.85 -21.53 -18.30
CA ARG A 235 4.88 -21.99 -19.68
C ARG A 235 3.50 -22.49 -20.14
N PRO A 236 3.27 -22.65 -21.46
CA PRO A 236 2.04 -23.23 -21.98
C PRO A 236 1.75 -24.63 -21.42
N ASP A 237 2.79 -25.44 -21.21
CA ASP A 237 2.71 -26.78 -20.59
C ASP A 237 2.31 -26.77 -19.09
N GLY A 238 2.24 -25.57 -18.49
CA GLY A 238 1.89 -25.36 -17.09
C GLY A 238 3.02 -25.40 -16.09
N SER A 239 4.24 -25.71 -16.52
CA SER A 239 5.44 -25.62 -15.69
C SER A 239 5.80 -24.16 -15.39
N TRP A 240 6.42 -23.92 -14.24
CA TRP A 240 6.98 -22.62 -13.88
C TRP A 240 8.48 -22.59 -14.13
N THR A 241 8.98 -21.43 -14.54
CA THR A 241 10.41 -21.21 -14.87
C THR A 241 11.27 -21.00 -13.64
N GLY A 242 10.68 -20.68 -12.49
CA GLY A 242 11.39 -20.29 -11.27
C GLY A 242 11.42 -18.77 -11.11
N VAL A 243 11.49 -18.32 -9.86
CA VAL A 243 11.43 -16.90 -9.49
C VAL A 243 12.77 -16.23 -9.74
N ARG A 244 12.75 -15.05 -10.36
CA ARG A 244 13.92 -14.16 -10.51
C ARG A 244 13.56 -12.74 -10.13
N ILE A 245 14.47 -12.02 -9.49
CA ILE A 245 14.28 -10.59 -9.20
C ILE A 245 14.57 -9.78 -10.46
N THR A 246 13.65 -8.90 -10.84
CA THR A 246 13.79 -8.00 -12.00
C THR A 246 13.91 -6.53 -11.60
N ASP A 247 13.60 -6.19 -10.35
CA ASP A 247 13.83 -4.87 -9.76
C ASP A 247 14.16 -5.03 -8.26
N GLN A 248 15.25 -4.39 -7.83
CA GLN A 248 15.78 -4.46 -6.46
C GLN A 248 15.13 -3.44 -5.51
N GLY A 249 14.30 -2.52 -6.03
CA GLY A 249 13.56 -1.58 -5.21
C GLY A 249 14.25 -0.23 -4.96
N PRO A 250 13.60 0.66 -4.18
CA PRO A 250 12.35 0.45 -3.42
C PRO A 250 11.07 0.68 -4.26
N VAL A 251 10.47 -0.38 -4.80
CA VAL A 251 9.27 -0.32 -5.64
C VAL A 251 8.01 -0.29 -4.77
N GLY A 252 7.07 0.60 -5.10
CA GLY A 252 5.74 0.70 -4.48
C GLY A 252 4.59 0.15 -5.33
N ALA A 253 4.75 0.04 -6.65
CA ALA A 253 3.79 -0.62 -7.54
C ALA A 253 4.45 -1.20 -8.79
N VAL A 254 3.84 -2.24 -9.36
CA VAL A 254 4.27 -2.86 -10.62
C VAL A 254 3.09 -2.98 -11.58
N ALA A 255 3.35 -2.72 -12.87
CA ALA A 255 2.44 -3.02 -13.97
C ALA A 255 3.23 -3.69 -15.10
N ALA A 256 2.57 -4.55 -15.88
CA ALA A 256 3.24 -5.27 -16.97
C ALA A 256 2.31 -5.50 -18.17
N ALA A 257 2.91 -5.63 -19.34
CA ALA A 257 2.23 -6.03 -20.57
C ALA A 257 3.20 -6.77 -21.49
N ALA A 258 2.70 -7.73 -22.27
CA ALA A 258 3.48 -8.46 -23.26
C ALA A 258 3.22 -7.92 -24.67
N GLY A 259 4.28 -7.83 -25.47
CA GLY A 259 4.21 -7.42 -26.86
C GLY A 259 3.86 -8.57 -27.82
N PRO A 260 3.49 -8.24 -29.07
CA PRO A 260 3.11 -9.23 -30.08
C PRO A 260 4.28 -10.13 -30.49
N ASP A 261 5.53 -9.69 -30.32
CA ASP A 261 6.73 -10.42 -30.71
C ASP A 261 7.42 -11.09 -29.51
N GLY A 262 6.76 -11.14 -28.35
CA GLY A 262 7.27 -11.78 -27.13
C GLY A 262 8.10 -10.86 -26.23
N GLU A 263 8.08 -9.55 -26.47
CA GLU A 263 8.65 -8.58 -25.53
C GLU A 263 7.82 -8.49 -24.26
N LEU A 264 8.46 -8.08 -23.17
CA LEU A 264 7.81 -7.89 -21.89
C LEU A 264 8.16 -6.50 -21.35
N TYR A 265 7.13 -5.68 -21.17
CA TYR A 265 7.22 -4.34 -20.65
C TYR A 265 6.94 -4.39 -19.16
N GLN A 266 7.93 -4.08 -18.33
CA GLN A 266 7.78 -3.93 -16.88
C GLN A 266 7.82 -2.45 -16.52
N MET A 267 6.76 -1.96 -15.88
CA MET A 267 6.73 -0.65 -15.25
C MET A 267 6.82 -0.80 -13.73
N THR A 268 7.70 -0.04 -13.10
CA THR A 268 7.80 0.06 -11.64
C THR A 268 7.63 1.51 -11.17
N LEU A 269 6.87 1.70 -10.10
CA LEU A 269 6.66 3.00 -9.46
C LEU A 269 7.51 3.07 -8.18
N ALA A 270 8.42 4.03 -8.09
CA ALA A 270 9.28 4.22 -6.93
C ALA A 270 9.45 5.72 -6.63
N GLY A 271 9.09 6.14 -5.42
CA GLY A 271 9.21 7.56 -5.00
C GLY A 271 8.49 8.54 -5.93
N GLY A 272 7.33 8.16 -6.46
CA GLY A 272 6.57 8.93 -7.44
C GLY A 272 7.03 8.78 -8.88
N ARG A 273 8.24 8.27 -9.15
CA ARG A 273 8.77 8.11 -10.52
C ARG A 273 8.44 6.76 -11.13
N VAL A 274 8.17 6.75 -12.43
CA VAL A 274 7.92 5.52 -13.18
C VAL A 274 9.18 5.11 -13.93
N HIS A 275 9.58 3.86 -13.76
CA HIS A 275 10.68 3.25 -14.47
C HIS A 275 10.16 2.18 -15.42
N LEU A 276 10.56 2.25 -16.69
CA LEU A 276 10.28 1.26 -17.71
C LEU A 276 11.52 0.40 -17.95
N ASN A 277 11.36 -0.92 -17.87
CA ASN A 277 12.37 -1.90 -18.23
C ASN A 277 11.75 -2.87 -19.24
N ILE A 278 12.37 -3.05 -20.40
CA ILE A 278 11.83 -3.86 -21.48
C ILE A 278 12.72 -5.10 -21.66
N ARG A 279 12.13 -6.28 -21.55
CA ARG A 279 12.75 -7.54 -21.97
C ARG A 279 12.43 -7.77 -23.44
N ASN A 280 13.44 -7.94 -24.27
CA ASN A 280 13.23 -8.33 -25.67
C ASN A 280 12.84 -9.82 -25.79
N ALA A 281 12.46 -10.26 -27.00
CA ALA A 281 12.07 -11.65 -27.26
C ALA A 281 13.18 -12.66 -26.91
N ALA A 282 14.46 -12.29 -27.16
CA ALA A 282 15.64 -13.09 -26.81
C ALA A 282 15.89 -13.18 -25.29
N GLY A 283 15.24 -12.34 -24.50
CA GLY A 283 15.26 -12.34 -23.05
C GLY A 283 16.23 -11.38 -22.37
N ALA A 284 16.92 -10.54 -23.13
CA ALA A 284 17.76 -9.47 -22.59
C ALA A 284 16.89 -8.29 -22.13
N TRP A 285 17.23 -7.72 -20.97
CA TRP A 285 16.59 -6.53 -20.42
C TRP A 285 17.32 -5.26 -20.84
N SER A 286 16.58 -4.20 -21.18
CA SER A 286 17.14 -2.90 -21.55
C SER A 286 17.84 -2.18 -20.38
N GLY A 287 17.55 -2.61 -19.15
CA GLY A 287 17.81 -1.83 -17.95
C GLY A 287 16.68 -0.82 -17.71
N ALA A 288 16.38 -0.58 -16.44
CA ALA A 288 15.33 0.36 -16.05
C ALA A 288 15.72 1.80 -16.42
N ARG A 289 14.76 2.54 -16.99
CA ARG A 289 14.89 3.94 -17.37
C ARG A 289 13.67 4.71 -16.88
N VAL A 290 13.86 5.91 -16.37
CA VAL A 290 12.72 6.74 -15.96
C VAL A 290 11.92 7.14 -17.20
N SER A 291 10.66 6.73 -17.27
CA SER A 291 9.72 7.10 -18.32
C SER A 291 8.72 8.17 -17.86
N ASP A 292 8.67 8.46 -16.55
CA ASP A 292 7.84 9.50 -15.96
C ASP A 292 8.43 10.07 -14.67
N GLN A 293 8.47 11.39 -14.56
CA GLN A 293 9.08 12.13 -13.46
C GLN A 293 8.05 12.74 -12.48
N GLY A 294 6.76 12.77 -12.83
CA GLY A 294 5.73 13.43 -12.01
C GLY A 294 5.50 12.70 -10.68
N PRO A 295 4.75 13.27 -9.72
CA PRO A 295 4.34 12.55 -8.52
C PRO A 295 3.25 11.52 -8.89
N VAL A 296 3.65 10.38 -9.45
CA VAL A 296 2.72 9.31 -9.86
C VAL A 296 2.27 8.51 -8.64
N SER A 297 0.95 8.26 -8.55
CA SER A 297 0.34 7.48 -7.47
C SER A 297 -0.14 6.09 -7.91
N ALA A 298 -0.36 5.86 -9.21
CA ALA A 298 -0.68 4.54 -9.76
C ALA A 298 -0.23 4.41 -11.22
N ILE A 299 0.02 3.17 -11.66
CA ILE A 299 0.48 2.83 -13.01
C ILE A 299 -0.36 1.68 -13.60
N ALA A 300 -0.55 1.71 -14.92
CA ALA A 300 -1.07 0.58 -15.70
C ALA A 300 -0.41 0.54 -17.08
N ALA A 301 -0.32 -0.67 -17.65
CA ALA A 301 0.38 -0.95 -18.90
C ALA A 301 -0.51 -1.75 -19.85
N ALA A 302 -0.41 -1.47 -21.14
CA ALA A 302 -0.99 -2.32 -22.19
C ALA A 302 -0.14 -2.23 -23.46
N VAL A 303 -0.10 -3.30 -24.26
CA VAL A 303 0.53 -3.30 -25.58
C VAL A 303 -0.49 -3.76 -26.61
N ALA A 304 -0.72 -2.97 -27.66
CA ALA A 304 -1.59 -3.35 -28.77
C ALA A 304 -0.89 -4.31 -29.75
N PRO A 305 -1.66 -5.06 -30.56
CA PRO A 305 -1.10 -5.94 -31.59
C PRO A 305 -0.15 -5.28 -32.59
N ASN A 306 -0.29 -3.97 -32.83
CA ASN A 306 0.64 -3.19 -33.65
C ASN A 306 1.95 -2.78 -32.92
N GLY A 307 2.19 -3.30 -31.71
CA GLY A 307 3.37 -3.02 -30.88
C GLY A 307 3.33 -1.68 -30.15
N PHE A 308 2.23 -0.93 -30.21
CA PHE A 308 2.12 0.33 -29.46
C PHE A 308 1.98 0.03 -27.97
N PHE A 309 2.90 0.56 -27.18
CA PHE A 309 2.87 0.46 -25.72
C PHE A 309 2.16 1.69 -25.14
N PHE A 310 1.13 1.44 -24.34
CA PHE A 310 0.39 2.46 -23.61
C PHE A 310 0.87 2.48 -22.16
N GLN A 311 1.56 3.56 -21.79
CA GLN A 311 1.86 3.89 -20.41
C GLN A 311 0.72 4.72 -19.84
N MET A 312 0.09 4.24 -18.77
CA MET A 312 -0.95 4.97 -18.07
C MET A 312 -0.50 5.29 -16.65
N THR A 313 -0.61 6.56 -16.26
CA THR A 313 -0.20 7.05 -14.93
C THR A 313 -1.29 7.89 -14.29
N LEU A 314 -1.50 7.74 -12.99
CA LEU A 314 -2.40 8.54 -12.18
C LEU A 314 -1.61 9.58 -11.38
N ARG A 315 -2.05 10.84 -11.40
CA ARG A 315 -1.45 11.94 -10.62
C ARG A 315 -2.56 12.88 -10.18
N ASP A 316 -2.67 13.10 -8.86
CA ASP A 316 -3.66 14.02 -8.28
C ASP A 316 -5.09 13.80 -8.81
N GLY A 317 -5.51 12.54 -8.89
CA GLY A 317 -6.80 12.13 -9.43
C GLY A 317 -6.88 12.08 -10.96
N ARG A 318 -5.94 12.67 -11.70
CA ARG A 318 -5.99 12.76 -13.17
C ARG A 318 -5.22 11.63 -13.84
N VAL A 319 -5.78 11.10 -14.93
CA VAL A 319 -5.14 10.02 -15.70
C VAL A 319 -4.41 10.61 -16.90
N PHE A 320 -3.16 10.19 -17.06
CA PHE A 320 -2.31 10.52 -18.20
C PHE A 320 -2.01 9.25 -18.98
N VAL A 321 -2.15 9.30 -20.30
CA VAL A 321 -1.71 8.24 -21.23
C VAL A 321 -0.58 8.79 -22.08
N ASN A 322 0.54 8.06 -22.12
CA ASN A 322 1.65 8.29 -23.03
C ASN A 322 1.85 7.04 -23.91
N ILE A 323 2.11 7.24 -25.20
CA ILE A 323 2.18 6.16 -26.17
C ILE A 323 3.63 6.05 -26.66
N ARG A 324 4.21 4.86 -26.52
CA ARG A 324 5.50 4.52 -27.10
C ARG A 324 5.27 3.69 -28.35
N HIS A 325 5.84 4.14 -29.45
CA HIS A 325 5.84 3.43 -30.73
C HIS A 325 6.83 2.26 -30.69
N PRO A 326 6.70 1.26 -31.57
CA PRO A 326 7.66 0.14 -31.66
C PRO A 326 9.11 0.60 -31.87
N ASN A 327 9.30 1.68 -32.65
CA ASN A 327 10.60 2.32 -32.88
C ASN A 327 11.18 3.06 -31.66
N GLY A 328 10.43 3.15 -30.55
CA GLY A 328 10.84 3.77 -29.31
C GLY A 328 10.55 5.26 -29.16
N VAL A 329 9.97 5.90 -30.16
CA VAL A 329 9.50 7.29 -30.08
C VAL A 329 8.27 7.38 -29.17
N TRP A 330 8.16 8.47 -28.41
CA TRP A 330 7.03 8.75 -27.52
C TRP A 330 6.18 9.91 -28.02
N ASP A 331 4.86 9.77 -27.94
CA ASP A 331 3.90 10.83 -28.31
C ASP A 331 3.87 12.01 -27.31
N GLY A 332 4.31 11.78 -26.08
CA GLY A 332 4.12 12.67 -24.95
C GLY A 332 2.82 12.39 -24.19
N ALA A 333 2.86 12.57 -22.87
CA ALA A 333 1.75 12.26 -21.99
C ALA A 333 0.57 13.23 -22.19
N LYS A 334 -0.65 12.69 -22.34
CA LYS A 334 -1.89 13.45 -22.51
C LYS A 334 -2.88 13.10 -21.42
N VAL A 335 -3.60 14.09 -20.90
CA VAL A 335 -4.66 13.85 -19.90
C VAL A 335 -5.89 13.25 -20.58
N THR A 336 -6.38 12.13 -20.07
CA THR A 336 -7.48 11.35 -20.66
C THR A 336 -8.67 11.16 -19.72
N ASP A 337 -8.49 11.42 -18.42
CA ASP A 337 -9.57 11.53 -17.43
C ASP A 337 -9.20 12.62 -16.40
N GLN A 338 -10.15 13.49 -16.08
CA GLN A 338 -10.01 14.64 -15.17
C GLN A 338 -10.72 14.42 -13.83
N GLY A 339 -11.48 13.32 -13.66
CA GLY A 339 -12.22 13.06 -12.43
C GLY A 339 -11.31 12.77 -11.24
N PRO A 340 -11.83 12.67 -10.01
CA PRO A 340 -11.03 12.25 -8.84
C PRO A 340 -10.79 10.73 -8.89
N VAL A 341 -9.95 10.26 -9.83
CA VAL A 341 -9.67 8.83 -10.01
C VAL A 341 -8.82 8.30 -8.87
N GLN A 342 -9.23 7.15 -8.32
CA GLN A 342 -8.56 6.47 -7.21
C GLN A 342 -7.59 5.40 -7.68
N THR A 343 -7.93 4.67 -8.74
CA THR A 343 -7.05 3.67 -9.37
C THR A 343 -7.40 3.47 -10.84
N ILE A 344 -6.48 2.85 -11.57
CA ILE A 344 -6.49 2.70 -13.03
C ILE A 344 -6.18 1.26 -13.46
N ALA A 345 -6.77 0.83 -14.57
CA ALA A 345 -6.39 -0.39 -15.27
C ALA A 345 -6.43 -0.19 -16.79
N ALA A 346 -5.57 -0.88 -17.53
CA ALA A 346 -5.44 -0.74 -18.97
C ALA A 346 -5.45 -2.12 -19.65
N ALA A 347 -6.05 -2.19 -20.82
CA ALA A 347 -5.95 -3.36 -21.71
C ALA A 347 -6.01 -2.91 -23.17
N ALA A 348 -5.28 -3.57 -24.06
CA ALA A 348 -5.31 -3.26 -25.48
C ALA A 348 -6.08 -4.35 -26.25
N GLY A 349 -7.07 -3.94 -27.03
CA GLY A 349 -7.91 -4.84 -27.81
C GLY A 349 -7.29 -5.22 -29.16
N MET A 350 -7.85 -6.25 -29.80
CA MET A 350 -7.35 -6.79 -31.07
C MET A 350 -7.38 -5.78 -32.24
N SER A 351 -8.23 -4.74 -32.18
CA SER A 351 -8.26 -3.69 -33.20
C SER A 351 -7.41 -2.47 -32.83
N ASN A 352 -6.32 -2.69 -32.06
CA ASN A 352 -5.37 -1.66 -31.60
C ASN A 352 -6.00 -0.54 -30.76
N GLN A 353 -7.16 -0.79 -30.14
CA GLN A 353 -7.73 0.13 -29.17
C GLN A 353 -7.07 0.02 -27.80
N LEU A 354 -7.03 1.12 -27.05
CA LEU A 354 -6.77 1.11 -25.61
C LEU A 354 -8.10 1.18 -24.87
N HIS A 355 -8.35 0.24 -23.97
CA HIS A 355 -9.39 0.30 -22.97
C HIS A 355 -8.78 0.86 -21.67
N GLN A 356 -9.18 2.08 -21.32
CA GLN A 356 -8.83 2.74 -20.06
C GLN A 356 -9.99 2.55 -19.08
N LEU A 357 -9.70 1.92 -17.94
CA LEU A 357 -10.64 1.76 -16.83
C LEU A 357 -10.19 2.64 -15.68
N THR A 358 -11.10 3.44 -15.14
CA THR A 358 -10.86 4.30 -13.98
C THR A 358 -11.86 3.99 -12.87
N LEU A 359 -11.38 3.77 -11.65
CA LEU A 359 -12.22 3.61 -10.46
C LEU A 359 -12.34 4.95 -9.74
N ARG A 360 -13.57 5.38 -9.48
CA ARG A 360 -13.89 6.54 -8.64
C ARG A 360 -15.22 6.30 -7.94
N ASP A 361 -15.29 6.64 -6.66
CA ASP A 361 -16.51 6.53 -5.85
C ASP A 361 -17.19 5.15 -5.93
N GLY A 362 -16.37 4.09 -5.91
CA GLY A 362 -16.84 2.71 -6.01
C GLY A 362 -17.35 2.29 -7.39
N LYS A 363 -17.26 3.13 -8.42
CA LYS A 363 -17.73 2.87 -9.79
C LYS A 363 -16.57 2.77 -10.78
N VAL A 364 -16.64 1.79 -11.68
CA VAL A 364 -15.68 1.66 -12.77
C VAL A 364 -16.21 2.39 -14.00
N HIS A 365 -15.35 3.19 -14.62
CA HIS A 365 -15.64 3.89 -15.84
C HIS A 365 -14.71 3.41 -16.95
N LEU A 366 -15.28 3.04 -18.09
CA LEU A 366 -14.58 2.64 -19.29
C LEU A 366 -14.53 3.81 -20.28
N ASN A 367 -13.32 4.15 -20.74
CA ASN A 367 -13.08 5.05 -21.86
C ASN A 367 -12.21 4.30 -22.88
N THR A 368 -12.63 4.24 -24.13
CA THR A 368 -11.89 3.51 -25.18
C THR A 368 -11.27 4.49 -26.16
N ARG A 369 -9.96 4.40 -26.37
CA ARG A 369 -9.25 5.06 -27.46
C ARG A 369 -9.22 4.13 -28.66
N HIS A 370 -9.81 4.54 -29.77
CA HIS A 370 -9.75 3.79 -31.03
C HIS A 370 -8.35 3.88 -31.67
N ALA A 371 -8.08 3.01 -32.66
CA ALA A 371 -6.81 3.02 -33.39
C ALA A 371 -6.50 4.37 -34.05
N ASN A 372 -7.54 5.05 -34.56
CA ASN A 372 -7.43 6.40 -35.15
C ASN A 372 -7.19 7.52 -34.11
N GLY A 373 -7.14 7.19 -32.82
CA GLY A 373 -6.88 8.14 -31.73
C GLY A 373 -8.11 8.83 -31.15
N SER A 374 -9.31 8.62 -31.69
CA SER A 374 -10.54 9.16 -31.10
C SER A 374 -10.92 8.41 -29.82
N TRP A 375 -11.65 9.07 -28.93
CA TRP A 375 -12.08 8.52 -27.65
C TRP A 375 -13.61 8.41 -27.60
N THR A 376 -14.12 7.34 -27.00
CA THR A 376 -15.56 7.14 -26.79
C THR A 376 -16.15 8.09 -25.75
N GLY A 377 -15.31 8.65 -24.88
CA GLY A 377 -15.71 9.30 -23.64
C GLY A 377 -15.96 8.27 -22.53
N ALA A 378 -15.70 8.66 -21.28
CA ALA A 378 -15.86 7.79 -20.13
C ALA A 378 -17.35 7.48 -19.86
N ARG A 379 -17.67 6.21 -19.64
CA ARG A 379 -19.00 5.71 -19.28
C ARG A 379 -18.89 4.70 -18.15
N VAL A 380 -19.85 4.68 -17.22
CA VAL A 380 -19.87 3.67 -16.15
C VAL A 380 -20.02 2.28 -16.76
N SER A 381 -19.11 1.37 -16.43
CA SER A 381 -19.16 -0.05 -16.79
C SER A 381 -19.45 -0.96 -15.59
N ASP A 382 -19.24 -0.47 -14.37
CA ASP A 382 -19.62 -1.13 -13.13
C ASP A 382 -20.15 -0.09 -12.13
N HIS A 383 -21.33 -0.33 -11.57
CA HIS A 383 -22.01 0.56 -10.64
C HIS A 383 -21.58 0.38 -9.17
N GLY A 384 -20.77 -0.64 -8.87
CA GLY A 384 -20.17 -0.81 -7.55
C GLY A 384 -20.99 -1.58 -6.53
N PRO A 385 -20.52 -1.63 -5.26
CA PRO A 385 -19.37 -0.89 -4.71
C PRO A 385 -18.02 -1.58 -4.98
N VAL A 386 -17.28 -1.13 -6.00
CA VAL A 386 -15.98 -1.69 -6.40
C VAL A 386 -14.85 -1.10 -5.57
N SER A 387 -13.93 -1.94 -5.08
CA SER A 387 -12.72 -1.52 -4.35
C SER A 387 -11.42 -1.70 -5.13
N ALA A 388 -11.41 -2.53 -6.19
CA ALA A 388 -10.27 -2.66 -7.10
C ALA A 388 -10.72 -3.10 -8.49
N VAL A 389 -9.94 -2.76 -9.52
CA VAL A 389 -10.20 -3.12 -10.91
C VAL A 389 -8.93 -3.59 -11.60
N SER A 390 -9.05 -4.62 -12.44
CA SER A 390 -8.03 -5.04 -13.40
C SER A 390 -8.67 -5.30 -14.75
N ALA A 391 -7.88 -5.22 -15.82
CA ALA A 391 -8.36 -5.42 -17.18
C ALA A 391 -7.39 -6.31 -17.97
N ALA A 392 -7.94 -7.09 -18.88
CA ALA A 392 -7.18 -7.77 -19.93
C ALA A 392 -8.06 -7.83 -21.19
N ALA A 393 -7.45 -7.94 -22.37
CA ALA A 393 -8.21 -8.05 -23.60
C ALA A 393 -7.56 -9.07 -24.54
N GLY A 394 -8.39 -9.74 -25.33
CA GLY A 394 -8.00 -10.76 -26.29
C GLY A 394 -9.07 -10.90 -27.40
N PRO A 395 -9.07 -12.00 -28.15
CA PRO A 395 -10.01 -12.24 -29.26
C PRO A 395 -11.49 -12.10 -28.89
N GLN A 396 -11.84 -12.33 -27.62
CA GLN A 396 -13.23 -12.25 -27.12
C GLN A 396 -13.70 -10.83 -26.84
N GLY A 397 -12.78 -9.88 -26.71
CA GLY A 397 -13.04 -8.52 -26.27
C GLY A 397 -12.32 -8.18 -24.95
N LEU A 398 -12.91 -7.28 -24.18
CA LEU A 398 -12.36 -6.75 -22.92
C LEU A 398 -12.91 -7.56 -21.73
N HIS A 399 -12.00 -8.16 -20.97
CA HIS A 399 -12.27 -8.75 -19.67
C HIS A 399 -12.08 -7.69 -18.58
N GLN A 400 -13.16 -7.33 -17.89
CA GLN A 400 -13.14 -6.48 -16.72
C GLN A 400 -13.23 -7.34 -15.47
N ILE A 401 -12.26 -7.17 -14.56
CA ILE A 401 -12.20 -7.86 -13.27
C ILE A 401 -12.39 -6.83 -12.17
N THR A 402 -13.41 -7.00 -11.34
CA THR A 402 -13.71 -6.08 -10.23
C THR A 402 -13.72 -6.81 -8.90
N LEU A 403 -13.24 -6.13 -7.87
CA LEU A 403 -13.28 -6.59 -6.48
C LEU A 403 -14.37 -5.83 -5.75
N SER A 404 -15.22 -6.52 -4.99
CA SER A 404 -16.20 -5.90 -4.11
C SER A 404 -16.43 -6.77 -2.88
N ALA A 405 -16.28 -6.17 -1.70
CA ALA A 405 -16.46 -6.83 -0.40
C ALA A 405 -15.72 -8.19 -0.31
N GLY A 406 -14.46 -8.24 -0.76
CA GLY A 406 -13.64 -9.44 -0.69
C GLY A 406 -13.95 -10.52 -1.73
N ARG A 407 -14.82 -10.24 -2.71
CA ARG A 407 -15.22 -11.16 -3.79
C ARG A 407 -14.81 -10.61 -5.15
N ALA A 408 -14.35 -11.49 -6.04
CA ALA A 408 -13.92 -11.10 -7.37
C ALA A 408 -14.96 -11.47 -8.43
N PHE A 409 -15.23 -10.50 -9.31
CA PHE A 409 -16.22 -10.55 -10.37
C PHE A 409 -15.53 -10.46 -11.72
N HIS A 410 -16.03 -11.22 -12.70
CA HIS A 410 -15.63 -11.14 -14.10
C HIS A 410 -16.81 -10.67 -14.95
N ASN A 411 -16.57 -9.72 -15.84
CA ASN A 411 -17.52 -9.28 -16.85
C ASN A 411 -16.79 -9.15 -18.19
N LEU A 412 -17.35 -9.73 -19.25
CA LEU A 412 -16.79 -9.67 -20.60
C LEU A 412 -17.58 -8.65 -21.42
N ARG A 413 -16.90 -7.61 -21.90
CA ARG A 413 -17.39 -6.78 -23.00
C ARG A 413 -16.93 -7.39 -24.31
N ARG A 414 -17.86 -7.94 -25.06
CA ARG A 414 -17.61 -8.56 -26.37
C ARG A 414 -17.15 -7.52 -27.39
N THR A 415 -16.62 -7.99 -28.51
CA THR A 415 -16.15 -7.14 -29.62
C THR A 415 -17.27 -6.29 -30.23
N ASP A 416 -18.52 -6.78 -30.21
CA ASP A 416 -19.73 -6.02 -30.59
C ASP A 416 -20.15 -4.95 -29.58
N GLY A 417 -19.49 -4.90 -28.41
CA GLY A 417 -19.74 -3.95 -27.34
C GLY A 417 -20.79 -4.39 -26.32
N SER A 418 -21.44 -5.53 -26.50
CA SER A 418 -22.35 -6.12 -25.52
C SER A 418 -21.60 -6.63 -24.28
N TRP A 419 -22.24 -6.59 -23.13
CA TRP A 419 -21.69 -7.13 -21.88
C TRP A 419 -22.30 -8.50 -21.57
N SER A 420 -21.50 -9.42 -21.02
CA SER A 420 -21.97 -10.74 -20.59
C SER A 420 -22.78 -10.70 -19.29
N GLY A 421 -22.69 -9.60 -18.54
CA GLY A 421 -23.14 -9.50 -17.15
C GLY A 421 -22.02 -9.96 -16.20
N ALA A 422 -21.87 -9.24 -15.09
CA ALA A 422 -20.86 -9.54 -14.08
C ALA A 422 -21.20 -10.82 -13.32
N ARG A 423 -20.24 -11.72 -13.16
CA ARG A 423 -20.39 -12.98 -12.40
C ARG A 423 -19.26 -13.14 -11.41
N VAL A 424 -19.58 -13.58 -10.21
CA VAL A 424 -18.56 -13.96 -9.21
C VAL A 424 -17.82 -15.20 -9.74
N PHE A 425 -16.49 -15.16 -9.72
CA PHE A 425 -15.65 -16.33 -10.02
C PHE A 425 -14.79 -16.75 -8.83
N ASP A 426 -14.62 -15.87 -7.83
CA ASP A 426 -13.97 -16.18 -6.55
C ASP A 426 -14.73 -15.50 -5.42
N ASN A 427 -15.29 -16.32 -4.52
CA ASN A 427 -16.20 -15.92 -3.45
C ASN A 427 -15.60 -16.12 -2.05
N ASN A 428 -14.27 -16.14 -1.93
CA ASN A 428 -13.60 -16.39 -0.65
C ASN A 428 -13.89 -15.31 0.42
N GLY A 429 -14.29 -14.09 0.02
CA GLY A 429 -14.66 -13.02 0.95
C GLY A 429 -13.48 -12.29 1.60
N HIS A 430 -12.25 -12.73 1.31
CA HIS A 430 -11.01 -12.17 1.85
C HIS A 430 -10.06 -11.60 0.78
N ILE A 431 -10.51 -11.53 -0.48
CA ILE A 431 -9.67 -11.06 -1.58
C ILE A 431 -9.41 -9.55 -1.43
N PHE A 432 -8.16 -9.12 -1.61
CA PHE A 432 -7.82 -7.70 -1.50
C PHE A 432 -7.16 -7.10 -2.76
N ALA A 433 -6.68 -7.93 -3.68
CA ALA A 433 -6.14 -7.46 -4.95
C ALA A 433 -6.39 -8.49 -6.07
N VAL A 434 -6.42 -7.98 -7.31
CA VAL A 434 -6.64 -8.74 -8.53
C VAL A 434 -5.69 -8.28 -9.63
N ALA A 435 -5.28 -9.19 -10.50
CA ALA A 435 -4.60 -8.87 -11.75
C ALA A 435 -5.08 -9.79 -12.87
N ALA A 436 -4.96 -9.36 -14.12
CA ALA A 436 -5.39 -10.14 -15.27
C ALA A 436 -4.40 -9.98 -16.42
N GLY A 437 -4.19 -11.07 -17.17
CA GLY A 437 -3.48 -11.07 -18.43
C GLY A 437 -4.19 -12.02 -19.39
N CYS A 438 -4.34 -11.64 -20.64
CA CYS A 438 -5.00 -12.47 -21.65
C CYS A 438 -4.03 -12.75 -22.78
N ASN A 439 -3.99 -13.99 -23.23
CA ASN A 439 -3.25 -14.35 -24.43
C ASN A 439 -4.03 -13.84 -25.66
N ILE A 440 -3.37 -13.03 -26.48
CA ILE A 440 -3.99 -12.39 -27.66
C ILE A 440 -4.32 -13.38 -28.80
N THR A 441 -3.74 -14.58 -28.76
CA THR A 441 -3.91 -15.64 -29.77
C THR A 441 -5.02 -16.62 -29.38
N SER A 442 -4.91 -17.25 -28.21
CA SER A 442 -5.85 -18.25 -27.72
C SER A 442 -7.08 -17.64 -27.07
N GLY A 443 -6.99 -16.44 -26.51
CA GLY A 443 -8.05 -15.83 -25.69
C GLY A 443 -8.16 -16.41 -24.28
N ASP A 444 -7.17 -17.19 -23.85
CA ASP A 444 -7.09 -17.65 -22.48
C ASP A 444 -6.82 -16.46 -21.54
N LEU A 445 -7.62 -16.38 -20.49
CA LEU A 445 -7.54 -15.32 -19.49
C LEU A 445 -6.95 -15.89 -18.21
N HIS A 446 -5.79 -15.39 -17.82
CA HIS A 446 -5.15 -15.66 -16.55
C HIS A 446 -5.53 -14.57 -15.56
N ILE A 447 -5.94 -14.97 -14.35
CA ILE A 447 -6.31 -14.05 -13.28
C ILE A 447 -5.54 -14.39 -12.01
N ALA A 448 -5.10 -13.37 -11.29
CA ALA A 448 -4.58 -13.44 -9.94
C ALA A 448 -5.66 -12.97 -8.96
N THR A 449 -5.87 -13.68 -7.86
CA THR A 449 -6.53 -13.17 -6.65
C THR A 449 -5.54 -13.22 -5.49
N MET A 450 -5.51 -12.18 -4.66
CA MET A 450 -4.63 -12.12 -3.48
C MET A 450 -5.45 -12.19 -2.20
N ILE A 451 -5.00 -13.05 -1.29
CA ILE A 451 -5.67 -13.39 -0.03
C ILE A 451 -4.63 -13.33 1.09
N PRO A 452 -4.95 -12.80 2.29
CA PRO A 452 -4.01 -12.70 3.41
C PRO A 452 -3.30 -14.02 3.76
#